data_AF-A0A1V5PDF3-F1
#
_entry.id   AF-A0A1V5PDF3-F1
#
_cell.length_a   1.000
_cell.length_b   1.000
_cell.length_c   1.000
_cell.angle_alpha   90.00
_cell.angle_beta   90.00
_cell.angle_gamma   90.00
#
_symmetry.space_group_name_H-M   'P 1'
#
loop_
_entity.id
_entity.type
_entity.pdbx_description
1 polymer ?
#
loop_
_entity_poly.entity_id
_entity_poly.type
_entity_poly.pdbx_seq_one_letter_code
_entity_poly.pdbx_strand_id
1 'polypeptide(L)' 'MRAMKTKEAIDRAGSTNALAALLEVTPSAVSQWGENLPKAREWQLRLLKPKWFREEDARAKALAASIKQQSRIKAENAAA' A
#
# COMPACT_ATOMS: atom_id res chain seq x y z
N MET A 1 4.11 3.24 5.63
CA MET A 1 3.26 2.65 4.57
C MET A 1 2.20 1.82 5.25
N ARG A 2 0.97 1.86 4.75
CA ARG A 2 -0.11 1.03 5.31
C ARG A 2 0.07 -0.37 4.74
N ALA A 3 -0.03 -1.40 5.58
CA ALA A 3 -0.06 -2.77 5.10
C ALA A 3 -1.29 -2.98 4.20
N MET A 4 -1.10 -3.56 3.02
CA MET A 4 -2.22 -3.91 2.15
C MET A 4 -3.04 -5.05 2.78
N LYS A 5 -4.37 -4.91 2.85
CA LYS A 5 -5.23 -6.00 3.34
C LYS A 5 -5.30 -7.13 2.32
N THR A 6 -5.35 -8.37 2.80
CA THR A 6 -5.46 -9.56 1.92
C THR A 6 -6.69 -9.49 1.05
N LYS A 7 -7.83 -9.11 1.63
CA LYS A 7 -9.09 -8.92 0.89
C LYS A 7 -8.95 -7.87 -0.22
N GLU A 8 -8.28 -6.75 0.06
CA GLU A 8 -8.06 -5.69 -0.92
C GLU A 8 -7.23 -6.21 -2.12
N ALA A 9 -6.23 -7.05 -1.87
CA ALA A 9 -5.42 -7.64 -2.92
C ALA A 9 -6.23 -8.64 -3.77
N ILE A 10 -7.08 -9.44 -3.13
CA ILE A 10 -7.99 -10.39 -3.80
C ILE A 10 -8.97 -9.63 -4.70
N ASP A 11 -9.61 -8.59 -4.17
CA ASP A 11 -10.61 -7.80 -4.91
C ASP A 11 -9.97 -7.12 -6.14
N ARG A 12 -8.76 -6.59 -6.01
CA ARG A 12 -8.03 -5.99 -7.14
C ARG A 12 -7.54 -7.01 -8.16
N ALA A 13 -7.19 -8.22 -7.72
CA ALA A 13 -6.85 -9.33 -8.60
C ALA A 13 -8.09 -9.92 -9.31
N GLY A 14 -9.28 -9.70 -8.74
CA GLY A 14 -10.56 -10.22 -9.20
C GLY A 14 -10.97 -11.54 -8.53
N SER A 15 -10.03 -12.34 -8.04
CA SER A 15 -10.31 -13.54 -7.25
C SER A 15 -9.06 -14.05 -6.49
N THR A 16 -9.27 -14.93 -5.52
CA THR A 16 -8.18 -15.62 -4.81
C THR A 16 -7.28 -16.40 -5.78
N ASN A 17 -7.87 -17.07 -6.76
CA ASN A 17 -7.13 -17.83 -7.78
C ASN A 17 -6.31 -16.90 -8.68
N ALA A 18 -6.86 -15.76 -9.08
CA ALA A 18 -6.14 -14.77 -9.87
C ALA A 18 -4.97 -14.15 -9.10
N LEU A 19 -5.16 -13.87 -7.80
CA LEU A 19 -4.08 -13.37 -6.94
C LEU A 19 -2.98 -14.44 -6.75
N ALA A 20 -3.38 -15.69 -6.54
CA ALA A 20 -2.46 -16.81 -6.38
C ALA A 20 -1.62 -17.04 -7.65
N ALA A 21 -2.26 -17.04 -8.82
CA ALA A 21 -1.59 -17.13 -10.11
C ALA A 21 -0.64 -15.95 -10.36
N LEU A 22 -1.06 -14.73 -10.03
CA LEU A 22 -0.21 -13.53 -10.16
C LEU A 22 1.05 -13.59 -9.30
N LEU A 23 0.97 -14.19 -8.12
CA LEU A 23 2.07 -14.28 -7.16
C LEU A 23 2.84 -15.61 -7.20
N GLU A 24 2.46 -16.50 -8.13
CA GLU A 24 3.01 -17.86 -8.28
C GLU A 24 2.96 -18.64 -6.96
N VAL A 25 1.80 -18.62 -6.30
CA VAL A 25 1.51 -19.37 -5.08
C VAL A 25 0.24 -20.20 -5.22
N THR A 26 -0.04 -21.05 -4.24
CA THR A 26 -1.30 -21.79 -4.18
C THR A 26 -2.42 -20.91 -3.61
N PRO A 27 -3.69 -21.12 -4.01
CA PRO A 27 -4.83 -20.43 -3.39
C PRO A 27 -4.91 -20.66 -1.88
N SER A 28 -4.53 -21.85 -1.40
CA SER A 28 -4.45 -22.17 0.02
C SER A 28 -3.47 -21.27 0.78
N ALA A 29 -2.33 -20.92 0.17
CA ALA A 29 -1.39 -19.98 0.78
C ALA A 29 -2.02 -18.59 0.96
N VAL A 30 -2.81 -18.12 -0.02
CA VAL A 30 -3.53 -16.83 0.07
C VAL A 30 -4.50 -16.84 1.25
N SER A 31 -5.25 -17.92 1.42
CA SER A 31 -6.21 -18.07 2.53
C SER A 31 -5.55 -18.07 3.91
N GLN A 32 -4.26 -18.42 4.01
CA GLN A 32 -3.53 -18.46 5.28
C GLN A 32 -2.98 -17.10 5.74
N TRP A 33 -3.01 -16.07 4.89
CA TRP A 33 -2.39 -14.77 5.21
C TRP A 33 -3.15 -13.94 6.25
N GLY A 34 -4.42 -14.26 6.53
CA GLY A 34 -5.24 -13.50 7.48
C GLY A 34 -5.58 -12.10 6.97
N GLU A 35 -5.66 -11.12 7.87
CA GLU A 35 -6.13 -9.76 7.52
C GLU A 35 -5.19 -9.03 6.55
N ASN A 36 -3.88 -9.14 6.75
CA ASN A 36 -2.88 -8.34 6.06
C ASN A 36 -1.98 -9.22 5.19
N LEU A 37 -1.61 -8.70 4.02
CA LEU A 37 -0.69 -9.37 3.12
C LEU A 37 0.70 -9.50 3.78
N PRO A 38 1.41 -10.63 3.62
CA PRO A 38 2.79 -10.71 4.04
C PRO A 38 3.63 -9.67 3.31
N LYS A 39 4.51 -8.98 4.04
CA LYS A 39 5.30 -7.86 3.53
C LYS A 39 6.04 -8.19 2.24
N ALA A 40 6.60 -9.40 2.12
CA ALA A 40 7.30 -9.84 0.91
C ALA A 40 6.37 -9.88 -0.32
N ARG A 41 5.11 -10.30 -0.15
CA ARG A 41 4.11 -10.35 -1.24
C ARG A 41 3.61 -8.96 -1.62
N GLU A 42 3.53 -8.04 -0.66
CA GLU A 42 3.23 -6.65 -0.97
C GLU A 42 4.32 -6.04 -1.87
N TRP A 43 5.60 -6.27 -1.55
CA TRP A 43 6.70 -5.82 -2.40
C TRP A 43 6.64 -6.40 -3.81
N GLN A 44 6.34 -7.69 -3.93
CA GLN A 44 6.13 -8.33 -5.23
C GLN A 44 4.98 -7.69 -6.01
N LEU A 45 3.85 -7.38 -5.35
CA LEU A 45 2.73 -6.69 -5.99
C LEU A 45 3.06 -5.25 -6.38
N ARG A 46 3.90 -4.53 -5.61
CA ARG A 46 4.35 -3.19 -5.99
C ARG A 46 5.14 -3.21 -7.30
N LEU A 47 5.92 -4.27 -7.53
CA LEU A 47 6.65 -4.47 -8.78
C LEU A 47 5.72 -4.88 -9.94
N LEU A 48 4.84 -5.85 -9.70
CA LEU A 48 3.97 -6.42 -10.76
C LEU A 48 2.77 -5.52 -11.11
N LYS A 49 2.23 -4.81 -10.13
CA LYS A 49 1.00 -4.00 -10.22
C LYS A 49 1.20 -2.62 -9.57
N PRO A 50 2.15 -1.80 -10.03
CA PRO A 50 2.42 -0.49 -9.44
C PRO A 50 1.21 0.44 -9.43
N LYS A 51 0.28 0.27 -10.38
CA LYS A 51 -0.97 1.05 -10.46
C LYS A 51 -1.86 0.88 -9.22
N TRP A 52 -1.80 -0.26 -8.55
CA TRP A 52 -2.59 -0.52 -7.33
C TRP A 52 -2.17 0.37 -6.17
N PHE A 53 -0.94 0.88 -6.15
CA PHE A 53 -0.40 1.64 -5.03
C PHE A 53 -0.35 3.16 -5.28
N ARG A 54 -0.74 3.62 -6.48
CA ARG A 54 -0.64 5.03 -6.88
C ARG A 54 -1.40 5.98 -5.97
N GLU A 55 -2.61 5.62 -5.55
CA GLU A 55 -3.41 6.47 -4.65
C GLU A 55 -2.82 6.55 -3.25
N GLU A 56 -2.26 5.44 -2.75
CA GLU A 56 -1.56 5.42 -1.47
C GLU A 56 -0.31 6.30 -1.52
N ASP A 57 0.48 6.17 -2.59
CA ASP A 57 1.68 6.97 -2.80
C ASP A 57 1.33 8.47 -2.95
N ALA A 58 0.22 8.79 -3.62
CA ALA A 58 -0.27 10.17 -3.75
C ALA A 58 -0.70 10.74 -2.39
N ARG A 59 -1.47 9.98 -1.59
CA ARG A 59 -1.85 10.37 -0.23
C ARG A 59 -0.63 10.57 0.67
N ALA A 60 0.35 9.67 0.60
CA ALA A 60 1.59 9.78 1.36
C ALA A 60 2.39 11.04 0.99
N LYS A 61 2.50 11.34 -0.30
CA LYS A 61 3.15 12.58 -0.79
C LYS A 61 2.43 13.84 -0.31
N ALA A 62 1.10 13.86 -0.38
CA ALA A 62 0.29 14.99 0.08
C ALA A 62 0.44 15.23 1.59
N LEU A 63 0.42 14.17 2.40
CA LEU A 63 0.66 14.27 3.84
C LEU A 63 2.06 14.82 4.16
N ALA A 64 3.09 14.30 3.48
CA ALA A 64 4.46 14.79 3.67
C ALA A 64 4.60 16.28 3.30
N ALA A 65 3.96 16.70 2.21
CA ALA A 65 3.94 18.11 1.80
C ALA A 65 3.23 19.00 2.84
N SER A 66 2.10 18.55 3.38
CA SER A 66 1.37 19.27 4.45
C SER A 66 2.20 19.43 5.71
N ILE A 67 2.88 18.37 6.16
CA ILE A 67 3.74 18.41 7.36
C ILE A 67 4.88 19.42 7.16
N LYS A 68 5.53 19.38 5.99
CA LYS A 68 6.61 20.32 5.64
C LYS A 68 6.13 21.77 5.64
N GLN A 69 4.92 22.02 5.11
CA GLN A 69 4.33 23.35 5.09
C GLN A 69 4.00 23.85 6.50
N GLN A 70 3.40 23.00 7.34
CA GLN A 70 3.09 23.33 8.73
C GLN A 70 4.36 23.64 9.55
N SER A 71 5.44 22.88 9.36
CA SER A 71 6.72 23.16 10.04
C SER A 71 7.32 24.50 9.63
N ARG A 72 7.15 24.90 8.37
CA ARG A 72 7.63 26.19 7.86
C ARG A 72 6.82 27.35 8.45
N ILE A 73 5.48 27.26 8.40
CA ILE A 73 4.58 28.27 8.98
C ILE A 73 4.84 28.45 10.47
N LYS A 74 5.03 27.35 11.21
CA LYS A 74 5.33 27.42 12.65
C LYS A 74 6.67 28.11 12.94
N ALA A 75 7.70 27.86 12.13
CA ALA A 75 9.00 28.50 12.29
C ALA A 75 8.95 30.00 11.98
N GLU A 76 8.19 30.39 10.95
CA GLU A 76 7.97 31.79 10.58
C GLU A 76 7.19 32.55 11.67
N ASN A 77 6.12 31.96 12.22
CA ASN A 77 5.33 32.58 13.31
C ASN A 77 6.02 32.59 14.68
N ALA A 78 7.06 31.77 14.90
CA ALA A 78 7.81 31.76 16.16
C ALA A 78 8.97 32.77 16.17
N ALA A 79 9.34 33.31 15.00
CA ALA A 79 10.40 34.30 14.83
C ALA A 79 9.87 35.74 14.75
N ALA A 80 8.54 35.92 14.73
CA ALA A 80 7.83 37.19 14.77
C ALA A 80 7.26 37.45 16.16
#